data_AF-X0T3U9-F1
#
_entry.id   AF-X0T3U9-F1
#
_cell.length_a   1.000
_cell.length_b   1.000
_cell.length_c   1.000
_cell.angle_alpha   90.00
_cell.angle_beta   90.00
_cell.angle_gamma   90.00
#
_symmetry.space_group_name_H-M   'P 1'
#
loop_
_entity.id
_entity.type
_entity.pdbx_description
1 polymer ?
#
loop_
_entity_poly.entity_id
_entity_poly.type
_entity_poly.pdbx_seq_one_letter_code
_entity_poly.pdbx_strand_id
1 'polypeptide(L)'
;ELRDRRNEVQRLERRLIHKEENLDRKLESLERRERSLTNKERHLDNVRTQLTDLEQQRRQEIERLANLTTQEAREVLLAEIEHEVRDEANRRVRELEAELKEDANQRARDILATTIQRLAADVISEATVSVVPLPSDDMKGRIIGREGRNIRTLEHLTGVDVIIDDTPDAVTLSTFDPVRREIARVALTRLISDGRIHPARIEDMVEKA
;
A
#
# COMPACT_ATOMS: atom_id res chain seq x y z
N GLU A 1 51.76 95.87 45.43
CA GLU A 1 50.32 95.85 45.06
C GLU A 1 50.01 96.29 43.63
N LEU A 2 50.07 97.58 43.26
CA LEU A 2 49.67 98.01 41.89
C LEU A 2 50.56 97.43 40.77
N ARG A 3 51.87 97.28 41.00
CA ARG A 3 52.79 96.63 40.06
C ARG A 3 52.53 95.13 39.91
N ASP A 4 52.22 94.45 41.01
CA ASP A 4 51.97 93.00 41.01
C ASP A 4 50.69 92.67 40.25
N ARG A 5 49.64 93.48 40.46
CA ARG A 5 48.36 93.35 39.75
C ARG A 5 48.49 93.61 38.26
N ARG A 6 49.35 94.57 37.87
CA ARG A 6 49.66 94.85 36.45
C ARG A 6 50.40 93.68 35.78
N ASN A 7 51.34 93.07 36.48
CA ASN A 7 52.06 91.90 35.99
C ASN A 7 51.15 90.66 35.87
N GLU A 8 50.20 90.49 36.79
CA GLU A 8 49.19 89.41 36.73
C GLU A 8 48.24 89.58 35.53
N VAL A 9 47.73 90.78 35.30
CA VAL A 9 46.90 91.10 34.13
C VAL A 9 47.66 90.80 32.83
N GLN A 10 48.93 91.21 32.73
CA GLN A 10 49.74 90.96 31.54
C GLN A 10 50.02 89.46 31.31
N ARG A 11 50.12 88.65 32.36
CA ARG A 11 50.21 87.18 32.25
C ARG A 11 48.90 86.56 31.74
N LEU A 12 47.76 87.03 32.27
CA LEU A 12 46.44 86.57 31.85
C LEU A 12 46.16 86.93 30.39
N GLU A 13 46.53 88.13 29.97
CA GLU A 13 46.40 88.62 28.59
C GLU A 13 47.22 87.77 27.61
N ARG A 14 48.51 87.50 27.92
CA ARG A 14 49.33 86.58 27.11
C ARG A 14 48.74 85.17 27.03
N ARG A 15 48.16 84.67 28.13
CA ARG A 15 47.52 83.35 28.16
C ARG A 15 46.21 83.34 27.37
N LEU A 16 45.48 84.44 27.32
CA LEU A 16 44.28 84.62 26.50
C LEU A 16 44.63 84.64 25.02
N ILE A 17 45.61 85.45 24.61
CA ILE A 17 46.09 85.50 23.22
C ILE A 17 46.55 84.12 22.76
N HIS A 18 47.33 83.40 23.57
CA HIS A 18 47.76 82.05 23.21
C HIS A 18 46.60 81.05 23.12
N LYS A 19 45.54 81.21 23.91
CA LYS A 19 44.33 80.39 23.80
C LYS A 19 43.53 80.73 22.54
N GLU A 20 43.44 82.00 22.18
CA GLU A 20 42.77 82.50 20.98
C GLU A 20 43.47 81.96 19.72
N GLU A 21 44.79 82.11 19.62
CA GLU A 21 45.58 81.54 18.52
C GLU A 21 45.40 80.01 18.39
N ASN A 22 45.31 79.30 19.53
CA ASN A 22 45.07 77.86 19.53
C ASN A 22 43.62 77.50 19.13
N LEU A 23 42.64 78.35 19.44
CA LEU A 23 41.25 78.18 19.02
C LEU A 23 41.13 78.42 17.52
N ASP A 24 41.76 79.46 16.98
CA ASP A 24 41.75 79.76 15.55
C ASP A 24 42.36 78.61 14.73
N ARG A 25 43.51 78.08 15.17
CA ARG A 25 44.12 76.89 14.53
C ARG A 25 43.21 75.67 14.58
N LYS A 26 42.44 75.48 15.67
CA LYS A 26 41.47 74.38 15.78
C LYS A 26 40.27 74.60 14.87
N LEU A 27 39.77 75.83 14.77
CA LEU A 27 38.68 76.21 13.86
C LEU A 27 39.07 75.93 12.41
N GLU A 28 40.24 76.39 11.95
CA GLU A 28 40.71 76.10 10.60
C GLU A 28 40.85 74.60 10.33
N SER A 29 41.35 73.83 11.31
CA SER A 29 41.47 72.37 11.20
C SER A 29 40.10 71.68 11.10
N LEU A 30 39.13 72.15 11.90
CA LEU A 30 37.75 71.66 11.86
C LEU A 30 37.08 71.98 10.52
N GLU A 31 37.21 73.20 10.01
CA GLU A 31 36.66 73.58 8.70
C GLU A 31 37.26 72.73 7.56
N ARG A 32 38.57 72.48 7.59
CA ARG A 32 39.22 71.60 6.59
C ARG A 32 38.66 70.18 6.67
N ARG A 33 38.43 69.67 7.89
CA ARG A 33 37.90 68.33 8.12
C ARG A 33 36.44 68.22 7.70
N GLU A 34 35.64 69.25 7.96
CA GLU A 34 34.25 69.33 7.52
C GLU A 34 34.15 69.31 5.99
N ARG A 35 34.91 70.17 5.30
CA ARG A 35 34.97 70.16 3.82
C ARG A 35 35.41 68.81 3.27
N SER A 36 36.38 68.15 3.92
CA SER A 36 36.82 66.80 3.52
C SER A 36 35.71 65.75 3.69
N LEU A 37 34.96 65.81 4.79
CA LEU A 37 33.84 64.92 5.06
C LEU A 37 32.70 65.13 4.05
N THR A 38 32.30 66.36 3.79
CA THR A 38 31.24 66.66 2.81
C THR A 38 31.59 66.17 1.41
N ASN A 39 32.87 66.29 1.01
CA ASN A 39 33.33 65.76 -0.27
C ASN A 39 33.29 64.23 -0.31
N LYS A 40 33.64 63.55 0.80
CA LYS A 40 33.53 62.09 0.90
C LYS A 40 32.09 61.61 0.87
N GLU A 41 31.18 62.30 1.53
CA GLU A 41 29.74 61.98 1.52
C GLU A 41 29.17 62.08 0.10
N ARG A 42 29.46 63.17 -0.62
CA ARG A 42 29.05 63.31 -2.02
C ARG A 42 29.63 62.22 -2.92
N HIS A 43 30.90 61.84 -2.69
CA HIS A 43 31.51 60.76 -3.46
C HIS A 43 30.84 59.41 -3.16
N LEU A 44 30.55 59.11 -1.89
CA LEU A 44 29.86 57.88 -1.50
C LEU A 44 28.46 57.79 -2.10
N ASP A 45 27.70 58.88 -2.11
CA ASP A 45 26.37 58.89 -2.74
C ASP A 45 26.46 58.66 -4.24
N ASN A 46 27.43 59.27 -4.93
CA ASN A 46 27.66 59.00 -6.36
C ASN A 46 28.06 57.55 -6.64
N VAL A 47 28.87 56.93 -5.78
CA VAL A 47 29.25 55.52 -5.93
C VAL A 47 28.04 54.61 -5.69
N ARG A 48 27.18 54.94 -4.72
CA ARG A 48 25.95 54.17 -4.44
C ARG A 48 25.00 54.19 -5.62
N THR A 49 24.76 55.35 -6.22
CA THR A 49 23.88 55.47 -7.39
C THR A 49 24.42 54.69 -8.60
N GLN A 50 25.74 54.79 -8.84
CA GLN A 50 26.39 53.98 -9.89
C GLN A 50 26.27 52.48 -9.64
N LEU A 51 26.36 52.04 -8.37
CA LEU A 51 26.24 50.63 -8.02
C LEU A 51 24.81 50.11 -8.30
N THR A 52 23.79 50.88 -7.91
CA THR A 52 22.39 50.51 -8.17
C THR A 52 22.08 50.45 -9.66
N ASP A 53 22.60 51.38 -10.45
CA ASP A 53 22.43 51.39 -11.90
C ASP A 53 23.11 50.18 -12.54
N LEU A 54 24.32 49.83 -12.08
CA LEU A 54 25.07 48.68 -12.58
C LEU A 54 24.39 47.34 -12.23
N GLU A 55 23.82 47.21 -11.03
CA GLU A 55 23.03 46.03 -10.65
C GLU A 55 21.78 45.88 -11.54
N GLN A 56 21.09 46.98 -11.84
CA GLN A 56 19.93 46.96 -12.71
C GLN A 56 20.31 46.59 -14.15
N GLN A 57 21.41 47.12 -14.68
CA GLN A 57 21.94 46.75 -16.00
C GLN A 57 22.34 45.28 -16.07
N ARG A 58 23.06 44.77 -15.05
CA ARG A 58 23.38 43.34 -14.96
C ARG A 58 22.13 42.47 -15.00
N ARG A 59 21.09 42.85 -14.26
CA ARG A 59 19.84 42.10 -14.20
C ARG A 59 19.19 42.04 -15.58
N GLN A 60 19.12 43.16 -16.28
CA GLN A 60 18.58 43.22 -17.65
C GLN A 60 19.40 42.43 -18.67
N GLU A 61 20.74 42.44 -18.57
CA GLU A 61 21.62 41.65 -19.42
C GLU A 61 21.44 40.15 -19.17
N ILE A 62 21.29 39.72 -17.91
CA ILE A 62 20.98 38.33 -17.57
C ILE A 62 19.61 37.92 -18.11
N GLU A 63 18.59 38.78 -17.96
CA GLU A 63 17.26 38.56 -18.54
C GLU A 63 17.29 38.46 -20.07
N ARG A 64 18.11 39.28 -20.74
CA ARG A 64 18.34 39.17 -22.19
C ARG A 64 19.06 37.88 -22.58
N LEU A 65 20.16 37.55 -21.91
CA LEU A 65 20.99 36.37 -22.22
C LEU A 65 20.23 35.06 -21.97
N ALA A 66 19.37 35.03 -20.96
CA ALA A 66 18.54 33.88 -20.65
C ALA A 66 17.35 33.68 -21.60
N ASN A 67 17.02 34.68 -22.45
CA ASN A 67 15.80 34.71 -23.29
C ASN A 67 14.49 34.46 -22.49
N LEU A 68 14.55 34.52 -21.17
CA LEU A 68 13.48 34.24 -20.23
C LEU A 68 13.62 35.23 -19.08
N THR A 69 12.52 35.86 -18.72
CA THR A 69 12.43 36.63 -17.49
C THR A 69 12.59 35.71 -16.28
N THR A 70 12.99 36.27 -15.13
CA THR A 70 13.13 35.51 -13.87
C THR A 70 11.83 34.75 -13.51
N GLN A 71 10.67 35.32 -13.89
CA GLN A 71 9.37 34.75 -13.63
C GLN A 71 9.05 33.58 -14.57
N GLU A 72 9.35 33.71 -15.87
CA GLU A 72 9.19 32.61 -16.84
C GLU A 72 10.12 31.44 -16.52
N ALA A 73 11.37 31.70 -16.12
CA ALA A 73 12.30 30.63 -15.69
C ALA A 73 11.76 29.86 -14.47
N ARG A 74 11.10 30.56 -13.54
CA ARG A 74 10.45 29.95 -12.38
C ARG A 74 9.24 29.11 -12.77
N GLU A 75 8.42 29.59 -13.71
CA GLU A 75 7.27 28.85 -14.21
C GLU A 75 7.67 27.57 -14.94
N VAL A 76 8.71 27.62 -15.78
CA VAL A 76 9.24 26.44 -16.47
C VAL A 76 9.75 25.41 -15.46
N LEU A 77 10.54 25.84 -14.47
CA LEU A 77 11.06 24.95 -13.43
C LEU A 77 9.93 24.31 -12.60
N LEU A 78 8.90 25.08 -12.26
CA LEU A 78 7.74 24.56 -11.52
C LEU A 78 6.95 23.54 -12.34
N ALA A 79 6.77 23.78 -13.64
CA ALA A 79 6.10 22.84 -14.54
C ALA A 79 6.88 21.54 -14.69
N GLU A 80 8.21 21.61 -14.73
CA GLU A 80 9.09 20.44 -14.82
C GLU A 80 9.03 19.60 -13.55
N ILE A 81 9.10 20.25 -12.37
CA ILE A 81 8.91 19.58 -11.06
C ILE A 81 7.52 18.95 -10.97
N GLU A 82 6.46 19.64 -11.42
CA GLU A 82 5.11 19.07 -11.41
C GLU A 82 5.02 17.80 -12.26
N HIS A 83 5.66 17.80 -13.43
CA HIS A 83 5.71 16.62 -14.30
C HIS A 83 6.45 15.45 -13.63
N GLU A 84 7.62 15.69 -13.06
CA GLU A 84 8.39 14.65 -12.36
C GLU A 84 7.62 14.04 -11.19
N VAL A 85 7.00 14.88 -10.36
CA VAL A 85 6.20 14.44 -9.21
C VAL A 85 5.00 13.61 -9.68
N ARG A 86 4.36 13.99 -10.80
CA ARG A 86 3.22 13.26 -11.35
C ARG A 86 3.65 11.88 -11.86
N ASP A 87 4.81 11.78 -12.50
CA ASP A 87 5.36 10.50 -12.96
C ASP A 87 5.80 9.57 -11.83
N GLU A 88 6.38 10.13 -10.76
CA GLU A 88 6.70 9.38 -9.55
C GLU A 88 5.44 8.89 -8.84
N ALA A 89 4.43 9.75 -8.68
CA ALA A 89 3.15 9.38 -8.11
C ALA A 89 2.48 8.24 -8.90
N ASN A 90 2.47 8.32 -10.23
CA ASN A 90 1.92 7.28 -11.09
C ASN A 90 2.65 5.93 -10.94
N ARG A 91 3.99 5.96 -10.84
CA ARG A 91 4.78 4.75 -10.57
C ARG A 91 4.41 4.16 -9.21
N ARG A 92 4.30 4.99 -8.18
CA ARG A 92 3.97 4.54 -6.83
C ARG A 92 2.58 3.92 -6.74
N VAL A 93 1.60 4.49 -7.45
CA VAL A 93 0.25 3.92 -7.56
C VAL A 93 0.28 2.53 -8.18
N ARG A 94 1.03 2.33 -9.27
CA ARG A 94 1.14 1.01 -9.92
C ARG A 94 1.80 -0.04 -9.03
N GLU A 95 2.82 0.35 -8.27
CA GLU A 95 3.46 -0.54 -7.28
C GLU A 95 2.46 -0.97 -6.19
N LEU A 96 1.73 -0.01 -5.62
CA LEU A 96 0.70 -0.28 -4.61
C LEU A 96 -0.43 -1.17 -5.15
N GLU A 97 -0.87 -0.95 -6.38
CA GLU A 97 -1.88 -1.80 -7.03
C GLU A 97 -1.38 -3.24 -7.22
N ALA A 98 -0.12 -3.43 -7.58
CA ALA A 98 0.48 -4.75 -7.72
C ALA A 98 0.56 -5.48 -6.37
N GLU A 99 1.04 -4.81 -5.32
CA GLU A 99 1.09 -5.34 -3.95
C GLU A 99 -0.32 -5.72 -3.46
N LEU A 100 -1.30 -4.83 -3.61
CA LEU A 100 -2.70 -5.09 -3.22
C LEU A 100 -3.28 -6.32 -3.93
N LYS A 101 -2.96 -6.49 -5.22
CA LYS A 101 -3.45 -7.64 -6.00
C LYS A 101 -2.82 -8.95 -5.53
N GLU A 102 -1.54 -8.93 -5.17
CA GLU A 102 -0.84 -10.10 -4.62
C GLU A 102 -1.41 -10.48 -3.25
N ASP A 103 -1.58 -9.51 -2.36
CA ASP A 103 -2.19 -9.69 -1.03
C ASP A 103 -3.63 -10.21 -1.13
N ALA A 104 -4.42 -9.65 -2.05
CA ALA A 104 -5.78 -10.11 -2.30
C ALA A 104 -5.82 -11.55 -2.80
N ASN A 105 -4.92 -11.93 -3.71
CA ASN A 105 -4.81 -13.30 -4.19
C ASN A 105 -4.41 -14.28 -3.07
N GLN A 106 -3.46 -13.89 -2.21
CA GLN A 106 -3.04 -14.72 -1.09
C GLN A 106 -4.20 -14.93 -0.11
N ARG A 107 -4.88 -13.85 0.29
CA ARG A 107 -6.08 -13.93 1.15
C ARG A 107 -7.18 -14.79 0.53
N ALA A 108 -7.42 -14.65 -0.78
CA ALA A 108 -8.42 -15.47 -1.47
C ALA A 108 -8.06 -16.96 -1.42
N ARG A 109 -6.78 -17.31 -1.61
CA ARG A 109 -6.30 -18.70 -1.48
C ARG A 109 -6.48 -19.23 -0.06
N ASP A 110 -6.17 -18.43 0.95
CA ASP A 110 -6.30 -18.84 2.35
C ASP A 110 -7.77 -19.07 2.73
N ILE A 111 -8.67 -18.19 2.28
CA ILE A 111 -10.11 -18.35 2.46
C ILE A 111 -10.58 -19.65 1.79
N LEU A 112 -10.23 -19.86 0.52
CA LEU A 112 -10.61 -21.08 -0.21
C LEU A 112 -10.08 -22.34 0.46
N ALA A 113 -8.82 -22.35 0.88
CA ALA A 113 -8.22 -23.48 1.60
C ALA A 113 -8.98 -23.77 2.90
N THR A 114 -9.29 -22.73 3.68
CA THR A 114 -10.06 -22.86 4.92
C THR A 114 -11.48 -23.36 4.66
N THR A 115 -12.14 -22.86 3.62
CA THR A 115 -13.47 -23.30 3.22
C THR A 115 -13.47 -24.77 2.79
N ILE A 116 -12.51 -25.19 1.96
CA ILE A 116 -12.35 -26.60 1.56
C ILE A 116 -12.12 -27.46 2.79
N GLN A 117 -11.23 -27.07 3.70
CA GLN A 117 -10.94 -27.83 4.92
C GLN A 117 -12.19 -28.00 5.80
N ARG A 118 -13.04 -26.98 5.91
CA ARG A 118 -14.29 -27.05 6.68
C ARG A 118 -15.36 -27.91 6.00
N LEU A 119 -15.52 -27.78 4.68
CA LEU A 119 -16.56 -28.50 3.94
C LEU A 119 -16.19 -29.94 3.59
N ALA A 120 -14.89 -30.27 3.55
CA ALA A 120 -14.43 -31.60 3.14
C ALA A 120 -15.01 -32.71 4.05
N ALA A 121 -15.07 -32.51 5.37
CA ALA A 121 -15.62 -33.54 6.27
C ALA A 121 -17.12 -33.78 6.06
N ASP A 122 -17.90 -32.71 5.94
CA ASP A 122 -19.36 -32.77 5.78
C ASP A 122 -19.75 -33.31 4.40
N VAL A 123 -19.08 -32.84 3.33
CA VAL A 123 -19.36 -33.31 1.97
C VAL A 123 -18.87 -34.74 1.76
N ILE A 124 -17.73 -35.15 2.33
CA ILE A 124 -17.27 -36.54 2.20
C ILE A 124 -18.23 -37.50 2.92
N SER A 125 -18.77 -37.15 4.09
CA SER A 125 -19.73 -38.02 4.79
C SER A 125 -21.07 -38.14 4.06
N GLU A 126 -21.60 -37.04 3.51
CA GLU A 126 -22.82 -37.05 2.68
C GLU A 126 -22.58 -37.68 1.29
N ALA A 127 -21.37 -37.60 0.74
CA ALA A 127 -21.03 -38.11 -0.59
C ALA A 127 -20.49 -39.55 -0.60
N THR A 128 -20.14 -40.14 0.54
CA THR A 128 -19.59 -41.51 0.58
C THR A 128 -20.56 -42.56 1.07
N VAL A 129 -21.56 -42.19 1.87
CA VAL A 129 -22.45 -43.14 2.52
C VAL A 129 -23.89 -42.93 2.07
N SER A 130 -24.63 -44.00 1.78
CA SER A 130 -26.07 -43.96 1.52
C SER A 130 -26.76 -45.10 2.27
N VAL A 131 -27.77 -44.77 3.07
CA VAL A 131 -28.55 -45.77 3.82
C VAL A 131 -29.78 -46.15 3.00
N VAL A 132 -29.97 -47.47 2.79
CA VAL A 132 -31.14 -48.02 2.12
C VAL A 132 -32.02 -48.73 3.16
N PRO A 133 -33.25 -48.28 3.40
CA PRO A 133 -34.16 -48.94 4.32
C PRO A 133 -34.64 -50.27 3.73
N LEU A 134 -34.74 -51.28 4.58
CA LEU A 134 -35.25 -52.60 4.27
C LEU A 134 -36.62 -52.80 4.91
N PRO A 135 -37.54 -53.53 4.25
CA PRO A 135 -38.87 -53.80 4.80
C PRO A 135 -38.88 -54.85 5.93
N SER A 136 -37.81 -55.64 6.08
CA SER A 136 -37.64 -56.61 7.16
C SER A 136 -36.22 -57.19 7.20
N ASP A 137 -35.83 -57.76 8.35
CA ASP A 137 -34.60 -58.55 8.49
C ASP A 137 -34.56 -59.82 7.62
N ASP A 138 -35.71 -60.39 7.23
CA ASP A 138 -35.75 -61.48 6.23
C ASP A 138 -35.21 -60.99 4.87
N MET A 139 -35.52 -59.75 4.50
CA MET A 139 -34.97 -59.12 3.30
C MET A 139 -33.46 -58.91 3.43
N LYS A 140 -32.97 -58.52 4.61
CA LYS A 140 -31.53 -58.41 4.91
C LYS A 140 -30.81 -59.73 4.67
N GLY A 141 -31.38 -60.85 5.14
CA GLY A 141 -30.85 -62.20 4.90
C GLY A 141 -30.82 -62.63 3.42
N ARG A 142 -31.84 -62.25 2.64
CA ARG A 142 -31.88 -62.52 1.18
C ARG A 142 -30.90 -61.67 0.40
N ILE A 143 -30.69 -60.42 0.81
CA ILE A 143 -29.70 -59.51 0.22
C ILE A 143 -28.29 -60.10 0.40
N ILE A 144 -27.97 -60.61 1.60
CA ILE A 144 -26.69 -61.30 1.87
C ILE A 144 -26.56 -62.56 0.98
N GLY A 145 -27.59 -63.40 0.97
CA GLY A 145 -27.55 -64.69 0.30
C GLY A 145 -26.66 -65.71 1.02
N ARG A 146 -26.67 -66.97 0.56
CA ARG A 146 -25.82 -68.03 1.14
C ARG A 146 -24.34 -67.66 0.94
N GLU A 147 -23.58 -67.59 2.03
CA GLU A 147 -22.16 -67.20 2.06
C GLU A 147 -21.85 -65.78 1.52
N GLY A 148 -22.82 -64.87 1.55
CA GLY A 148 -22.62 -63.51 1.04
C GLY A 148 -22.57 -63.41 -0.49
N ARG A 149 -22.99 -64.46 -1.21
CA ARG A 149 -22.92 -64.53 -2.68
C ARG A 149 -23.62 -63.36 -3.37
N ASN A 150 -24.77 -62.95 -2.86
CA ASN A 150 -25.58 -61.91 -3.49
C ASN A 150 -24.95 -60.52 -3.29
N ILE A 151 -24.48 -60.21 -2.07
CA ILE A 151 -23.76 -58.96 -1.79
C ILE A 151 -22.47 -58.87 -2.60
N ARG A 152 -21.63 -59.92 -2.62
CA ARG A 152 -20.39 -59.91 -3.42
C ARG A 152 -20.64 -59.69 -4.90
N THR A 153 -21.76 -60.21 -5.42
CA THR A 153 -22.14 -59.97 -6.82
C THR A 153 -22.49 -58.50 -7.05
N LEU A 154 -23.27 -57.89 -6.15
CA LEU A 154 -23.61 -56.47 -6.21
C LEU A 154 -22.36 -55.58 -6.06
N GLU A 155 -21.49 -55.88 -5.11
CA GLU A 155 -20.22 -55.17 -4.87
C GLU A 155 -19.31 -55.25 -6.10
N HIS A 156 -19.19 -56.43 -6.71
CA HIS A 156 -18.37 -56.63 -7.90
C HIS A 156 -18.90 -55.86 -9.13
N LEU A 157 -20.23 -55.84 -9.32
CA LEU A 157 -20.86 -55.19 -10.47
C LEU A 157 -20.90 -53.67 -10.33
N THR A 158 -21.14 -53.16 -9.12
CA THR A 158 -21.31 -51.71 -8.89
C THR A 158 -20.01 -51.03 -8.43
N GLY A 159 -19.06 -51.77 -7.86
CA GLY A 159 -17.85 -51.23 -7.24
C GLY A 159 -18.14 -50.40 -5.99
N VAL A 160 -19.21 -50.77 -5.26
CA VAL A 160 -19.62 -50.17 -3.98
C VAL A 160 -19.41 -51.18 -2.88
N ASP A 161 -18.98 -50.75 -1.69
CA ASP A 161 -18.89 -51.59 -0.51
C ASP A 161 -20.23 -51.60 0.24
N VAL A 162 -20.76 -52.78 0.54
CA VAL A 162 -22.05 -52.92 1.22
C VAL A 162 -21.80 -53.30 2.68
N ILE A 163 -21.98 -52.34 3.58
CA ILE A 163 -21.76 -52.51 5.02
C ILE A 163 -23.06 -52.96 5.68
N ILE A 164 -22.97 -54.07 6.42
CA ILE A 164 -24.05 -54.63 7.20
C ILE A 164 -23.69 -54.49 8.68
N ASP A 165 -24.26 -53.49 9.34
CA ASP A 165 -24.08 -53.26 10.77
C ASP A 165 -25.29 -53.73 11.59
N ASP A 166 -25.19 -53.54 12.90
CA ASP A 166 -26.23 -53.80 13.92
C ASP A 166 -27.45 -52.87 13.80
N THR A 167 -27.53 -52.04 12.75
CA THR A 167 -28.72 -51.24 12.48
C THR A 167 -29.85 -52.15 11.97
N PRO A 168 -31.00 -52.22 12.68
CA PRO A 168 -32.14 -53.00 12.23
C PRO A 168 -32.75 -52.38 10.97
N ASP A 169 -33.26 -53.23 10.08
CA ASP A 169 -34.03 -52.83 8.89
C ASP A 169 -33.31 -51.85 7.93
N ALA A 170 -31.97 -51.85 7.88
CA ALA A 170 -31.21 -51.01 6.94
C ALA A 170 -29.87 -51.63 6.52
N VAL A 171 -29.40 -51.22 5.34
CA VAL A 171 -28.06 -51.54 4.80
C VAL A 171 -27.39 -50.25 4.33
N THR A 172 -26.08 -50.17 4.56
CA THR A 172 -25.29 -48.98 4.28
C THR A 172 -24.40 -49.22 3.06
N LEU A 173 -24.54 -48.37 2.04
CA LEU A 173 -23.70 -48.38 0.84
C LEU A 173 -22.58 -47.36 1.00
N SER A 174 -21.33 -47.79 0.83
CA SER A 174 -20.12 -46.96 0.95
C SER A 174 -19.32 -46.96 -0.36
N THR A 175 -19.06 -45.79 -0.93
CA THR A 175 -18.14 -45.64 -2.07
C THR A 175 -17.73 -44.18 -2.25
N PHE A 176 -16.56 -43.93 -2.85
CA PHE A 176 -16.10 -42.57 -3.17
C PHE A 176 -16.69 -42.01 -4.48
N ASP A 177 -17.39 -42.83 -5.26
CA ASP A 177 -18.01 -42.43 -6.53
C ASP A 177 -19.53 -42.24 -6.35
N PRO A 178 -20.05 -40.98 -6.40
CA PRO A 178 -21.47 -40.71 -6.20
C PRO A 178 -22.36 -41.35 -7.28
N VAL A 179 -21.85 -41.56 -8.50
CA VAL A 179 -22.61 -42.17 -9.59
C VAL A 179 -22.79 -43.66 -9.32
N ARG A 180 -21.72 -44.36 -8.94
CA ARG A 180 -21.79 -45.79 -8.59
C ARG A 180 -22.67 -46.04 -7.38
N ARG A 181 -22.59 -45.16 -6.37
CA ARG A 181 -23.45 -45.23 -5.18
C ARG A 181 -24.93 -45.14 -5.54
N GLU A 182 -25.27 -44.24 -6.45
CA GLU A 182 -26.64 -44.01 -6.89
C GLU A 182 -27.16 -45.19 -7.72
N ILE A 183 -26.34 -45.73 -8.63
CA ILE A 183 -26.66 -46.96 -9.39
C ILE A 183 -26.92 -48.12 -8.42
N ALA A 184 -26.05 -48.33 -7.42
CA ALA A 184 -26.23 -49.37 -6.41
C ALA A 184 -27.50 -49.15 -5.56
N ARG A 185 -27.80 -47.91 -5.17
CA ARG A 185 -29.01 -47.54 -4.42
C ARG A 185 -30.27 -47.85 -5.22
N VAL A 186 -30.31 -47.46 -6.50
CA VAL A 186 -31.46 -47.70 -7.39
C VAL A 186 -31.63 -49.19 -7.66
N ALA A 187 -30.55 -49.90 -7.96
CA ALA A 187 -30.58 -51.35 -8.17
C ALA A 187 -31.08 -52.10 -6.93
N LEU A 188 -30.57 -51.75 -5.73
CA LEU A 188 -31.00 -52.35 -4.48
C LEU A 188 -32.48 -52.05 -4.17
N THR A 189 -32.93 -50.82 -4.39
CA THR A 189 -34.34 -50.43 -4.20
C THR A 189 -35.29 -51.23 -5.10
N ARG A 190 -34.90 -51.45 -6.36
CA ARG A 190 -35.66 -52.25 -7.32
C ARG A 190 -35.68 -53.73 -6.95
N LEU A 191 -34.54 -54.28 -6.51
CA LEU A 191 -34.43 -55.66 -6.03
C LEU A 191 -35.31 -55.93 -4.79
N ILE A 192 -35.37 -54.98 -3.86
CA ILE A 192 -36.24 -55.06 -2.67
C ILE A 192 -37.72 -55.08 -3.08
N SER A 193 -38.09 -54.22 -4.04
CA SER A 193 -39.46 -54.12 -4.55
C SER A 193 -39.91 -55.39 -5.29
N ASP A 194 -38.99 -56.05 -6.01
CA ASP A 194 -39.24 -57.31 -6.74
C ASP A 194 -39.19 -58.55 -5.82
N GLY A 195 -38.51 -58.47 -4.68
CA GLY A 195 -38.43 -59.53 -3.65
C GLY A 195 -37.63 -60.78 -4.06
N ARG A 196 -37.02 -60.78 -5.25
CA ARG A 196 -36.19 -61.87 -5.80
C ARG A 196 -34.74 -61.41 -5.93
N ILE A 197 -33.87 -61.96 -5.09
CA ILE A 197 -32.46 -61.58 -5.04
C ILE A 197 -31.59 -62.80 -5.35
N HIS A 198 -31.07 -62.83 -6.58
CA HIS A 198 -30.10 -63.82 -7.05
C HIS A 198 -29.17 -63.19 -8.10
N PRO A 199 -27.97 -63.74 -8.36
CA PRO A 199 -26.93 -63.08 -9.15
C PRO A 199 -27.40 -62.56 -10.52
N ALA A 200 -28.10 -63.38 -11.31
CA ALA A 200 -28.59 -62.97 -12.63
C ALA A 200 -29.61 -61.82 -12.59
N ARG A 201 -30.35 -61.66 -11.48
CA ARG A 201 -31.30 -60.54 -11.32
C ARG A 201 -30.60 -59.27 -10.86
N ILE A 202 -29.54 -59.42 -10.07
CA ILE A 202 -28.70 -58.30 -9.63
C ILE A 202 -28.04 -57.66 -10.86
N GLU A 203 -27.49 -58.46 -11.76
CA GLU A 203 -26.90 -58.01 -13.03
C GLU A 203 -27.92 -57.24 -13.90
N ASP A 204 -29.10 -57.81 -14.13
CA ASP A 204 -30.19 -57.17 -14.90
C ASP A 204 -30.67 -55.84 -14.25
N MET A 205 -30.69 -55.75 -12.91
CA MET A 205 -31.11 -54.53 -12.22
C MET A 205 -30.03 -53.45 -12.21
N VAL A 206 -28.74 -53.82 -12.21
CA VAL A 206 -27.61 -52.89 -12.30
C VAL A 206 -27.49 -52.32 -13.72
N GLU A 207 -27.68 -53.12 -14.77
CA GLU A 207 -27.64 -52.62 -16.16
C GLU A 207 -28.80 -51.66 -16.50
N LYS A 208 -29.94 -51.79 -15.79
CA LYS A 208 -31.13 -50.94 -15.98
C LYS A 208 -31.14 -49.69 -15.11
N ALA A 209 -30.24 -49.59 -14.13
CA ALA A 209 -30.18 -48.49 -13.16
C ALA A 209 -29.27 -47.38 -13.68
#